data_AF-A0A7J9J5J9-F1
#
_entry.id   AF-A0A7J9J5J9-F1
#
_cell.length_a   1.000
_cell.length_b   1.000
_cell.length_c   1.000
_cell.angle_alpha   90.00
_cell.angle_beta   90.00
_cell.angle_gamma   90.00
#
_symmetry.space_group_name_H-M   'P 1'
#
loop_
_entity.id
_entity.type
_entity.pdbx_description
1 polymer ?
#
loop_
_entity_poly.entity_id
_entity_poly.type
_entity_poly.pdbx_seq_one_letter_code
_entity_poly.pdbx_strand_id
1 'polypeptide(L)'
;MVNGIPTIELLEHIQQIMFKDMETTLVLKLLGQNIGYTALFSHISSLWRPTKSFHLMDIEIGYFLAKLHVSRIIIKLCCKDH
;
A
#
# COMPACT_ATOMS: atom_id res chain seq x y z
N MET A 1 -13.33 20.06 13.02
CA MET A 1 -11.93 20.22 13.45
C MET A 1 -11.81 19.56 14.82
N VAL A 2 -11.01 18.49 14.92
CA VAL A 2 -10.68 17.86 16.21
C VAL A 2 -9.21 18.18 16.46
N ASN A 3 -8.90 18.84 17.59
CA ASN A 3 -7.54 19.26 17.96
C ASN A 3 -6.79 20.05 16.85
N GLY A 4 -7.49 20.93 16.12
CA GLY A 4 -6.89 21.72 15.04
C GLY A 4 -6.65 20.94 13.74
N ILE A 5 -6.96 19.64 13.70
CA ILE A 5 -6.88 18.82 12.49
C ILE A 5 -8.23 18.95 11.74
N PRO A 6 -8.22 19.28 10.43
CA PRO A 6 -9.43 19.25 9.63
C PRO A 6 -9.97 17.82 9.59
N THR A 7 -11.23 17.67 9.98
CA THR A 7 -11.92 16.39 10.06
C THR A 7 -13.05 16.35 9.06
N ILE A 8 -13.21 15.19 8.40
CA ILE A 8 -14.37 14.89 7.56
C ILE A 8 -15.20 13.87 8.31
N GLU A 9 -16.46 14.20 8.58
CA GLU A 9 -17.41 13.25 9.14
C GLU A 9 -17.95 12.38 8.02
N LEU A 10 -17.79 11.07 8.17
CA LEU A 10 -18.29 10.08 7.23
C LEU A 10 -19.38 9.26 7.92
N LEU A 11 -20.37 8.82 7.14
CA LEU A 11 -21.34 7.83 7.60
C LEU A 11 -20.62 6.54 7.99
N GLU A 12 -21.06 5.89 9.06
CA GLU A 12 -20.44 4.68 9.61
C GLU A 12 -20.25 3.59 8.54
N HIS A 13 -21.25 3.38 7.67
CA HIS A 13 -21.15 2.39 6.60
C HIS A 13 -20.02 2.69 5.59
N ILE A 14 -19.76 3.97 5.29
CA ILE A 14 -18.69 4.40 4.38
C ILE A 14 -17.34 4.14 5.03
N GLN A 15 -17.22 4.43 6.33
CA GLN A 15 -16.01 4.11 7.10
C GLN A 15 -15.72 2.61 7.10
N GLN A 16 -16.74 1.77 7.31
CA GLN A 16 -16.59 0.31 7.26
C GLN A 16 -16.12 -0.19 5.89
N ILE A 17 -16.63 0.39 4.80
CA ILE A 17 -16.17 0.05 3.44
C ILE A 17 -14.69 0.43 3.27
N MET A 18 -14.28 1.61 3.72
CA MET A 18 -12.88 2.04 3.66
C MET A 18 -11.96 1.14 4.48
N PHE A 19 -12.35 0.77 5.70
CA PHE A 19 -11.56 -0.13 6.54
C PHE A 19 -11.41 -1.50 5.91
N LYS A 20 -12.50 -2.05 5.35
CA LYS A 20 -12.46 -3.32 4.63
C LYS A 20 -11.55 -3.27 3.41
N ASP A 21 -11.54 -2.15 2.68
CA ASP A 21 -10.62 -1.95 1.55
C ASP A 21 -9.15 -1.92 1.99
N MET A 22 -8.87 -1.36 3.17
CA MET A 22 -7.52 -1.33 3.76
C MET A 22 -7.00 -2.70 4.18
N GLU A 23 -7.85 -3.68 4.49
CA GLU A 23 -7.44 -5.05 4.86
C GLU A 23 -6.60 -5.75 3.76
N THR A 24 -6.77 -5.31 2.51
CA THR A 24 -6.05 -5.85 1.35
C THR A 24 -5.01 -4.89 0.77
N THR A 25 -4.72 -3.80 1.49
CA THR A 25 -3.79 -2.77 1.05
C THR A 25 -2.51 -2.80 1.89
N LEU A 26 -1.36 -2.89 1.23
CA LEU A 26 -0.04 -2.87 1.88
C LEU A 26 0.62 -1.51 1.72
N VAL A 27 1.20 -0.99 2.79
CA VAL A 27 2.09 0.17 2.73
C VAL A 27 3.50 -0.31 2.38
N LEU A 28 4.11 0.32 1.39
CA LEU A 28 5.41 -0.03 0.85
C LEU A 28 6.35 1.16 0.89
N LYS A 29 7.58 0.90 1.32
CA LYS A 29 8.68 1.87 1.26
C LYS A 29 9.99 1.14 1.02
N LEU A 30 10.78 1.65 0.08
CA LEU A 30 12.16 1.21 -0.09
C LEU A 30 13.04 1.98 0.90
N LEU A 31 13.85 1.25 1.67
CA LEU A 31 14.81 1.86 2.59
C LEU A 31 16.09 2.24 1.84
N GLY A 32 16.71 3.36 2.23
CA GLY A 32 18.00 3.81 1.70
C GLY A 32 17.93 4.62 0.40
N GLN A 33 16.86 4.52 -0.40
CA GLN A 33 16.69 5.34 -1.61
C GLN A 33 15.22 5.47 -2.02
N ASN A 34 14.85 6.64 -2.55
CA ASN A 34 13.58 6.82 -3.25
C ASN A 34 13.70 6.28 -4.68
N ILE A 35 12.78 5.41 -5.06
CA ILE A 35 12.70 4.84 -6.40
C ILE A 35 11.41 5.30 -7.08
N GLY A 36 11.47 5.58 -8.39
CA GLY A 36 10.30 5.98 -9.15
C GLY A 36 9.29 4.84 -9.31
N TYR A 37 8.02 5.20 -9.52
CA TYR A 37 6.88 4.28 -9.64
C TYR A 37 7.16 3.07 -10.54
N THR A 38 7.59 3.30 -11.78
CA THR A 38 7.78 2.24 -12.79
C THR A 38 8.83 1.21 -12.33
N ALA A 39 9.92 1.68 -11.74
CA ALA A 39 11.00 0.83 -11.29
C ALA A 39 10.60 0.03 -10.04
N LEU A 40 9.87 0.65 -9.10
CA LEU A 40 9.30 -0.05 -7.95
C LEU A 40 8.28 -1.12 -8.38
N PHE A 41 7.35 -0.75 -9.26
CA PHE A 41 6.32 -1.66 -9.76
C PHE A 41 6.92 -2.88 -10.44
N SER A 42 7.94 -2.68 -11.28
CA SER A 42 8.68 -3.77 -11.92
C SER A 42 9.38 -4.67 -10.89
N HIS A 43 10.08 -4.07 -9.91
CA HIS A 43 10.79 -4.80 -8.87
C HIS A 43 9.85 -5.67 -8.02
N ILE A 44 8.73 -5.11 -7.56
CA ILE A 44 7.74 -5.81 -6.75
C ILE A 44 7.04 -6.90 -7.57
N SER A 45 6.67 -6.62 -8.82
CA SER A 45 6.03 -7.61 -9.69
C SER A 45 6.94 -8.82 -9.93
N SER A 46 8.25 -8.59 -10.09
CA SER A 46 9.25 -9.64 -10.22
C SER A 46 9.44 -10.44 -8.91
N LEU A 47 9.47 -9.76 -7.76
CA LEU A 47 9.69 -10.37 -6.46
C LEU A 47 8.48 -11.19 -5.97
N TRP A 48 7.28 -10.61 -6.07
CA TRP A 48 6.05 -11.23 -5.56
C TRP A 48 5.42 -12.21 -6.54
N ARG A 49 5.70 -12.07 -7.85
CA ARG A 49 5.14 -12.91 -8.93
C ARG A 49 3.63 -13.15 -8.75
N PRO A 50 2.84 -12.07 -8.64
CA PRO A 50 1.46 -12.18 -8.21
C PRO A 50 0.61 -12.92 -9.26
N THR A 51 -0.32 -13.76 -8.80
CA THR A 51 -1.23 -14.52 -9.70
C THR A 51 -2.26 -13.61 -10.38
N LYS A 52 -2.56 -12.46 -9.78
CA LYS A 52 -3.45 -11.43 -10.31
C LYS A 52 -2.73 -10.09 -10.31
N SER A 53 -3.12 -9.19 -11.20
CA SER A 53 -2.66 -7.81 -11.14
C SER A 53 -3.03 -7.16 -9.80
N PHE A 54 -2.24 -6.18 -9.39
CA PHE A 54 -2.46 -5.36 -8.22
C PHE A 54 -2.34 -3.89 -8.61
N HIS A 55 -2.98 -3.02 -7.84
CA HIS A 55 -2.88 -1.58 -8.05
C HIS A 55 -1.81 -1.01 -7.12
N LEU A 56 -0.85 -0.28 -7.69
CA LEU A 56 0.14 0.48 -6.93
C LEU A 56 -0.25 1.96 -7.00
N MET A 57 -0.27 2.64 -5.85
CA MET A 57 -0.59 4.05 -5.73
C MET A 57 0.57 4.76 -5.05
N ASP A 58 1.04 5.87 -5.63
CA ASP A 58 2.05 6.74 -5.03
C ASP A 58 1.37 7.67 -4.02
N ILE A 59 1.86 7.70 -2.79
CA ILE A 59 1.35 8.57 -1.71
C ILE A 59 2.41 9.57 -1.24
N GLU A 60 3.40 9.83 -2.11
CA GLU A 60 4.52 10.76 -1.94
C GLU A 60 5.60 10.33 -0.94
N ILE A 61 6.74 11.03 -0.98
CA ILE A 61 7.88 10.86 -0.06
C ILE A 61 8.42 9.41 -0.06
N GLY A 62 8.34 8.75 -1.22
CA GLY A 62 8.82 7.37 -1.42
C GLY A 62 7.95 6.29 -0.76
N TYR A 63 6.73 6.63 -0.35
CA TYR A 63 5.74 5.67 0.13
C TYR A 63 4.74 5.32 -0.97
N PHE A 64 4.30 4.06 -0.97
CA PHE A 64 3.34 3.54 -1.93
C PHE A 64 2.31 2.64 -1.24
N LEU A 65 1.10 2.56 -1.81
CA LEU A 65 0.07 1.62 -1.42
C LEU A 65 -0.09 0.56 -2.50
N ALA A 66 0.02 -0.72 -2.15
CA ALA A 66 -0.33 -1.83 -3.03
C ALA A 66 -1.65 -2.44 -2.62
N LYS A 67 -2.70 -2.26 -3.43
CA LYS A 67 -4.01 -2.92 -3.25
C LYS A 67 -4.01 -4.27 -3.94
N LEU A 68 -4.15 -5.33 -3.15
CA LEU A 68 -4.13 -6.72 -3.60
C LEU A 68 -5.54 -7.26 -3.80
N HIS A 69 -5.74 -8.12 -4.81
CA HIS A 69 -7.05 -8.71 -5.08
C HIS A 69 -7.42 -9.85 -4.10
N VAL A 70 -6.43 -10.51 -3.47
CA VAL A 70 -6.65 -11.60 -2.50
C VAL A 70 -5.51 -11.62 -1.48
N SER A 71 -5.87 -11.73 -0.19
CA SER A 71 -4.97 -11.73 0.98
C SER A 71 -4.03 -12.93 1.10
N ARG A 72 -3.83 -13.73 0.04
CA ARG A 72 -3.01 -14.96 0.08
C ARG A 72 -1.56 -14.75 -0.34
N ILE A 73 -1.15 -13.54 -0.69
CA ILE A 73 0.27 -13.24 -0.85
C ILE A 73 0.87 -13.22 0.56
N ILE A 74 1.58 -14.30 0.91
CA ILE A 74 2.43 -14.39 2.09
C ILE A 74 3.23 -13.09 2.13
N ILE A 75 2.95 -12.23 3.11
CA ILE A 75 3.65 -10.95 3.30
C ILE A 75 5.09 -11.31 3.63
N LYS A 76 5.92 -11.42 2.61
CA LYS A 76 7.35 -11.55 2.76
C LYS A 76 7.83 -10.14 3.08
N LEU A 77 7.93 -9.83 4.37
CA LEU A 77 8.71 -8.71 4.88
C LEU A 77 10.15 -8.94 4.43
N CYS A 78 10.50 -8.46 3.24
CA CYS A 78 11.89 -8.35 2.82
C CYS A 78 12.49 -7.13 3.53
N CYS A 79 12.66 -7.21 4.86
CA CYS A 79 13.82 -6.58 5.47
C CYS A 79 15.01 -7.42 5.00
N LYS A 80 15.65 -6.98 3.91
CA LYS A 80 16.95 -7.51 3.54
C LYS A 80 17.94 -6.72 4.39
N ASP A 81 18.20 -7.22 5.59
CA ASP A 81 19.32 -6.76 6.41
C ASP A 81 20.59 -6.96 5.59
N HIS A 82 21.36 -5.90 5.43
CA HIS A 82 22.67 -5.92 4.78
C HIS A 82 23.75 -6.23 5.82
#